data_AF-A0A443RVJ5-F1
#
_entry.id   AF-A0A443RVJ5-F1
#
_cell.length_a   1.000
_cell.length_b   1.000
_cell.length_c   1.000
_cell.angle_alpha   90.00
_cell.angle_beta   90.00
_cell.angle_gamma   90.00
#
_symmetry.space_group_name_H-M   'P 1'
#
loop_
_entity.id
_entity.type
_entity.pdbx_description
1 polymer ?
#
loop_
_entity_poly.entity_id
_entity_poly.type
_entity_poly.pdbx_seq_one_letter_code
_entity_poly.pdbx_strand_id
1 'polypeptide(L)'
;SDVEELDKCLECNQPLLDEEELGFISCCMAKGLEHEFHLKCLVLKCNLIGPRCPTCGEESKCIITNAGHEINYDDSTKSFPLEEHLFEDDDEDVIIQIGQCASCLEPIFANDWYGRPAICEFADHIFHIECLAHAYMDYGPECPWCKTKSKLILEDCYGGLYFRCKTRMFYSKDIHTGKLDFVM
;
A
#
# COMPACT_ATOMS: atom_id res chain seq x y z
N SER A 1 -15.35 33.80 -18.08
CA SER A 1 -15.52 32.36 -17.90
C SER A 1 -15.31 32.16 -16.42
N ASP A 2 -16.40 32.12 -15.68
CA ASP A 2 -16.34 31.91 -14.24
C ASP A 2 -15.89 30.47 -14.03
N VAL A 3 -14.70 30.31 -13.46
CA VAL A 3 -14.16 29.01 -13.09
C VAL A 3 -14.93 28.63 -11.85
N GLU A 4 -15.82 27.63 -11.94
CA GLU A 4 -16.49 27.07 -10.76
C GLU A 4 -15.39 26.57 -9.80
N GLU A 5 -15.32 27.16 -8.61
CA GLU A 5 -14.41 26.69 -7.57
C GLU A 5 -14.91 25.31 -7.13
N LEU A 6 -14.17 24.26 -7.51
CA LEU A 6 -14.43 22.91 -7.03
C LEU A 6 -14.29 22.89 -5.51
N ASP A 7 -15.27 22.30 -4.83
CA ASP A 7 -15.21 22.03 -3.40
C ASP A 7 -13.98 21.18 -3.07
N LYS A 8 -13.41 21.39 -1.88
CA LYS A 8 -12.14 20.77 -1.48
C LYS A 8 -12.32 19.97 -0.21
N CYS A 9 -11.65 18.83 -0.15
CA CYS A 9 -11.56 18.04 1.06
C CYS A 9 -10.92 18.86 2.19
N LEU A 10 -11.65 19.01 3.30
CA LEU A 10 -11.21 19.85 4.42
C LEU A 10 -10.00 19.29 5.19
N GLU A 11 -9.58 18.04 4.90
CA GLU A 11 -8.38 17.44 5.49
C GLU A 11 -7.15 17.54 4.58
N CYS A 12 -7.25 17.19 3.29
CA CYS A 12 -6.10 17.14 2.39
C CYS A 12 -6.00 18.36 1.44
N ASN A 13 -7.00 19.24 1.45
CA ASN A 13 -7.15 20.41 0.57
C ASN A 13 -7.10 20.10 -0.94
N GLN A 14 -7.25 18.83 -1.33
CA GLN A 14 -7.41 18.44 -2.72
C GLN A 14 -8.86 18.66 -3.18
N PRO A 15 -9.10 18.90 -4.49
CA PRO A 15 -10.45 18.97 -5.04
C PRO A 15 -11.24 17.70 -4.73
N LEU A 16 -12.53 17.85 -4.50
CA LEU A 16 -13.50 16.76 -4.48
C LEU A 16 -13.98 16.55 -5.91
N LEU A 17 -13.87 15.32 -6.40
CA LEU A 17 -14.37 14.93 -7.72
C LEU A 17 -15.71 14.19 -7.57
N ASP A 18 -16.59 14.34 -8.55
CA ASP A 18 -17.94 13.73 -8.55
C ASP A 18 -17.89 12.18 -8.46
N GLU A 19 -16.78 11.58 -8.88
CA GLU A 19 -16.57 10.13 -8.92
C GLU A 19 -16.00 9.57 -7.60
N GLU A 20 -15.61 10.43 -6.66
CA GLU A 20 -15.01 10.00 -5.39
C GLU A 20 -16.06 9.76 -4.29
N GLU A 21 -15.83 8.74 -3.46
CA GLU A 21 -16.67 8.52 -2.28
C GLU A 21 -16.35 9.55 -1.19
N LEU A 22 -17.35 10.34 -0.82
CA LEU A 22 -17.25 11.39 0.18
C LEU A 22 -17.76 10.90 1.53
N GLY A 23 -17.11 11.33 2.59
CA GLY A 23 -17.48 11.01 3.97
C GLY A 23 -17.92 12.24 4.74
N PHE A 24 -19.00 12.08 5.51
CA PHE A 24 -19.60 13.11 6.35
C PHE A 24 -19.78 12.58 7.77
N ILE A 25 -19.52 13.42 8.77
CA ILE A 25 -19.79 13.05 10.16
C ILE A 25 -21.28 13.23 10.44
N SER A 26 -21.96 12.15 10.83
CA SER A 26 -23.43 12.16 11.00
C SER A 26 -23.94 13.24 11.97
N CYS A 27 -23.20 13.46 13.07
CA CYS A 27 -23.54 14.50 14.04
C CYS A 27 -23.37 15.94 13.48
N CYS A 28 -22.43 16.14 12.55
CA CYS A 28 -22.28 17.41 11.82
C CYS A 28 -23.45 17.62 10.86
N MET A 29 -23.82 16.58 10.10
CA MET A 29 -24.98 16.62 9.20
C MET A 29 -26.28 16.94 9.95
N ALA A 30 -26.51 16.31 11.10
CA ALA A 30 -27.69 16.57 11.93
C ALA A 30 -27.78 18.03 12.43
N LYS A 31 -26.64 18.72 12.52
CA LYS A 31 -26.54 20.14 12.88
C LYS A 31 -26.60 21.07 11.66
N GLY A 32 -26.73 20.53 10.45
CA GLY A 32 -26.67 21.29 9.20
C GLY A 32 -25.26 21.78 8.85
N LEU A 33 -24.22 21.11 9.37
CA LEU A 33 -22.83 21.37 9.00
C LEU A 33 -22.39 20.36 7.94
N GLU A 34 -22.14 20.85 6.73
CA GLU A 34 -21.70 20.06 5.57
C GLU A 34 -20.17 20.10 5.49
N HIS A 35 -19.50 19.47 6.46
CA HIS A 35 -18.04 19.30 6.38
C HIS A 35 -17.73 18.13 5.45
N GLU A 36 -17.21 18.44 4.28
CA GLU A 36 -16.94 17.46 3.23
C GLU A 36 -15.49 17.00 3.25
N PHE A 37 -15.32 15.69 3.09
CA PHE A 37 -14.03 15.03 3.07
C PHE A 37 -14.07 13.88 2.07
N HIS A 38 -12.92 13.56 1.49
CA HIS A 38 -12.72 12.21 0.96
C HIS A 38 -12.97 11.19 2.07
N LEU A 39 -13.75 10.14 1.80
CA LEU A 39 -14.09 9.14 2.81
C LEU A 39 -12.82 8.56 3.46
N LYS A 40 -11.82 8.22 2.64
CA LYS A 40 -10.54 7.70 3.09
C LYS A 40 -9.80 8.68 4.02
N CYS A 41 -9.77 9.97 3.69
CA CYS A 41 -9.14 10.99 4.53
C CYS A 41 -9.85 11.10 5.89
N LEU A 42 -11.19 11.11 5.88
CA LEU A 42 -11.98 11.20 7.11
C LEU A 42 -11.77 9.99 8.02
N VAL A 43 -11.85 8.78 7.48
CA VAL A 43 -11.65 7.53 8.23
C VAL A 43 -10.25 7.47 8.83
N LEU A 44 -9.20 7.74 8.03
CA LEU A 44 -7.82 7.75 8.52
C LEU A 44 -7.62 8.79 9.63
N LYS A 45 -8.17 9.99 9.46
CA LYS A 45 -8.03 11.05 10.45
C LYS A 45 -8.76 10.71 11.74
N CYS A 46 -10.01 10.24 11.68
CA CYS A 46 -10.76 9.81 12.84
C CYS A 46 -10.10 8.62 13.55
N ASN A 47 -9.42 7.72 12.83
CA ASN A 47 -8.65 6.65 13.46
C ASN A 47 -7.41 7.15 14.24
N LEU A 48 -6.92 8.35 13.93
CA LEU A 48 -5.83 9.00 14.68
C LEU A 48 -6.33 9.85 15.85
N ILE A 49 -7.43 10.60 15.68
CA ILE A 49 -7.91 11.58 16.67
C ILE A 49 -9.10 11.08 17.50
N GLY A 50 -9.56 9.86 17.23
CA GLY A 50 -10.81 9.31 17.76
C GLY A 50 -12.02 9.68 16.89
N PRO A 51 -13.23 9.21 17.27
CA PRO A 51 -14.46 9.36 16.49
C PRO A 51 -14.98 10.81 16.53
N ARG A 52 -14.22 11.74 15.98
CA ARG A 52 -14.43 13.18 16.03
C ARG A 52 -14.21 13.80 14.65
N CYS A 53 -15.03 14.80 14.34
CA CYS A 53 -14.85 15.60 13.12
C CYS A 53 -13.50 16.32 13.16
N PRO A 54 -12.67 16.20 12.11
CA PRO A 54 -11.38 16.90 12.03
C PRO A 54 -11.51 18.43 12.06
N THR A 55 -12.61 18.96 11.51
CA THR A 55 -12.81 20.42 11.35
C THR A 55 -13.36 21.08 12.62
N CYS A 56 -14.40 20.52 13.22
CA CYS A 56 -15.09 21.16 14.35
C CYS A 56 -14.96 20.41 15.69
N GLY A 57 -14.35 19.21 15.70
CA GLY A 57 -14.12 18.41 16.90
C GLY A 57 -15.35 17.70 17.46
N GLU A 58 -16.50 17.80 16.80
CA GLU A 58 -17.74 17.12 17.19
C GLU A 58 -17.59 15.61 17.19
N GLU A 59 -18.03 14.97 18.27
CA GLU A 59 -17.90 13.52 18.46
C GLU A 59 -19.05 12.77 17.78
N SER A 60 -18.72 11.79 16.96
CA SER A 60 -19.66 10.91 16.30
C SER A 60 -19.04 9.55 16.02
N LYS A 61 -19.75 8.49 16.40
CA LYS A 61 -19.38 7.11 16.09
C LYS A 61 -19.88 6.62 14.73
N CYS A 62 -20.40 7.51 13.90
CA CYS A 62 -20.94 7.16 12.58
C CYS A 62 -20.48 8.20 11.54
N ILE A 63 -19.96 7.67 10.44
CA ILE A 63 -19.65 8.38 9.20
C ILE A 63 -20.72 7.97 8.18
N ILE A 64 -21.28 8.93 7.46
CA ILE A 64 -22.24 8.72 6.37
C ILE A 64 -21.52 9.03 5.06
N THR A 65 -21.70 8.20 4.03
CA THR A 65 -21.13 8.45 2.70
C THR A 65 -22.11 9.22 1.82
N ASN A 66 -21.63 9.85 0.74
CA ASN A 66 -22.50 10.46 -0.29
C ASN A 66 -23.44 9.43 -0.95
N ALA A 67 -23.07 8.14 -0.99
CA ALA A 67 -23.92 7.04 -1.43
C ALA A 67 -24.99 6.63 -0.40
N GLY A 68 -24.97 7.22 0.81
CA GLY A 68 -25.92 6.93 1.88
C GLY A 68 -25.56 5.70 2.72
N HIS A 69 -24.33 5.21 2.63
CA HIS A 69 -23.84 4.13 3.49
C HIS A 69 -23.38 4.66 4.84
N GLU A 70 -23.55 3.85 5.90
CA GLU A 70 -23.14 4.21 7.27
C GLU A 70 -21.98 3.35 7.73
N ILE A 71 -20.88 3.99 8.11
CA ILE A 71 -19.68 3.35 8.66
C ILE A 71 -19.63 3.65 10.15
N ASN A 72 -19.72 2.59 10.95
CA ASN A 72 -19.80 2.68 12.40
C ASN A 72 -18.43 2.44 13.06
N TYR A 73 -18.15 3.21 14.11
CA TYR A 73 -16.92 3.09 14.89
C TYR A 73 -16.93 1.81 15.72
N ASP A 74 -15.88 1.00 15.60
CA ASP A 74 -15.69 -0.19 16.41
C ASP A 74 -14.95 0.17 17.71
N ASP A 75 -15.66 0.06 18.84
CA ASP A 75 -15.11 0.33 20.17
C ASP A 75 -14.05 -0.70 20.61
N SER A 76 -14.05 -1.89 20.01
CA SER A 76 -13.12 -2.98 20.35
C SER A 76 -11.74 -2.74 19.75
N THR A 77 -11.69 -2.33 18.47
CA THR A 77 -10.44 -1.96 17.78
C THR A 77 -10.10 -0.48 17.95
N LYS A 78 -11.05 0.32 18.46
CA LYS A 78 -10.97 1.78 18.56
C LYS A 78 -10.71 2.43 17.20
N SER A 79 -11.47 2.03 16.19
CA SER A 79 -11.33 2.52 14.82
C SER A 79 -12.63 2.41 14.04
N PHE A 80 -12.80 3.26 13.05
CA PHE A 80 -13.71 2.97 11.94
C PHE A 80 -13.08 1.87 11.07
N PRO A 81 -13.85 0.84 10.67
CA PRO A 81 -13.38 -0.15 9.72
C PRO A 81 -13.14 0.55 8.38
N LEU A 82 -11.94 0.38 7.82
CA LEU A 82 -11.78 0.53 6.39
C LEU A 82 -12.39 -0.74 5.80
N GLU A 83 -13.57 -0.65 5.21
CA GLU A 83 -14.08 -1.78 4.44
C GLU A 83 -13.09 -2.02 3.29
N GLU A 84 -12.29 -3.08 3.39
CA GLU A 84 -11.45 -3.60 2.31
C GLU A 84 -12.30 -4.20 1.17
N HIS A 85 -13.62 -3.99 1.16
CA HIS A 85 -14.59 -4.72 0.32
C HIS A 85 -15.63 -3.84 -0.42
N LEU A 86 -15.43 -2.53 -0.53
CA LEU A 86 -16.22 -1.68 -1.45
C LEU A 86 -15.42 -1.16 -2.65
N PHE A 87 -14.17 -1.62 -2.83
CA PHE A 87 -13.30 -1.28 -3.96
C PHE A 87 -13.16 -2.44 -4.97
N GLU A 88 -14.20 -3.24 -5.14
CA GLU A 88 -14.33 -3.97 -6.41
C GLU A 88 -15.00 -3.01 -7.39
N ASP A 89 -14.21 -2.62 -8.40
CA ASP A 89 -14.53 -1.76 -9.56
C ASP A 89 -14.28 -0.24 -9.39
N ASP A 90 -13.00 0.17 -9.40
CA ASP A 90 -12.39 0.75 -10.61
C ASP A 90 -10.92 1.18 -10.35
N ASP A 91 -10.09 0.89 -11.35
CA ASP A 91 -8.63 0.98 -11.40
C ASP A 91 -8.06 2.39 -11.14
N GLU A 92 -7.43 2.61 -9.98
CA GLU A 92 -6.19 3.41 -9.90
C GLU A 92 -5.28 2.83 -8.80
N ASP A 93 -4.49 1.82 -9.19
CA ASP A 93 -3.33 1.41 -8.44
C ASP A 93 -2.48 2.65 -8.13
N VAL A 94 -2.35 3.02 -6.85
CA VAL A 94 -1.32 3.99 -6.46
C VAL A 94 0.03 3.31 -6.67
N ILE A 95 0.57 3.48 -7.87
CA ILE A 95 1.84 2.90 -8.28
C ILE A 95 2.97 3.69 -7.59
N ILE A 96 3.30 3.34 -6.34
CA ILE A 96 4.41 3.98 -5.62
C ILE A 96 5.72 3.43 -6.17
N GLN A 97 6.49 4.26 -6.88
CA GLN A 97 7.85 3.91 -7.29
C GLN A 97 8.76 3.86 -6.06
N ILE A 98 9.34 2.68 -5.79
CA ILE A 98 10.24 2.45 -4.66
C ILE A 98 11.73 2.49 -5.07
N GLY A 99 12.02 2.43 -6.37
CA GLY A 99 13.37 2.54 -6.87
C GLY A 99 13.50 2.28 -8.36
N GLN A 100 14.73 1.98 -8.78
CA GLN A 100 15.07 1.50 -10.12
C GLN A 100 15.77 0.16 -10.00
N CYS A 101 15.41 -0.76 -10.89
CA CYS A 101 16.04 -2.06 -10.96
C CYS A 101 17.49 -1.92 -11.40
N ALA A 102 18.43 -2.38 -10.58
CA ALA A 102 19.85 -2.35 -10.89
C ALA A 102 20.27 -3.35 -12.01
N SER A 103 19.34 -4.06 -12.64
CA SER A 103 19.63 -4.92 -13.80
C SER A 103 19.08 -4.35 -15.11
N CYS A 104 17.77 -4.13 -15.19
CA CYS A 104 17.12 -3.63 -16.40
C CYS A 104 16.98 -2.10 -16.45
N LEU A 105 17.28 -1.40 -15.35
CA LEU A 105 17.13 0.05 -15.18
C LEU A 105 15.69 0.57 -15.21
N GLU A 106 14.71 -0.34 -15.36
CA GLU A 106 13.28 -0.01 -15.28
C GLU A 106 12.86 0.31 -13.84
N PRO A 107 11.82 1.15 -13.65
CA PRO A 107 11.30 1.46 -12.33
C PRO A 107 10.76 0.20 -11.63
N ILE A 108 10.87 0.18 -10.30
CA ILE A 108 10.27 -0.84 -9.44
C ILE A 108 9.20 -0.14 -8.60
N PHE A 109 8.03 -0.76 -8.52
CA PHE A 109 6.89 -0.22 -7.80
C PHE A 109 6.54 -1.08 -6.58
N ALA A 110 6.05 -0.46 -5.50
CA ALA A 110 5.65 -1.14 -4.27
C ALA A 110 4.54 -2.18 -4.50
N ASN A 111 3.66 -1.88 -5.46
CA ASN A 111 2.52 -2.68 -5.86
C ASN A 111 2.74 -3.35 -7.22
N ASP A 112 3.99 -3.56 -7.66
CA ASP A 112 4.23 -4.21 -8.95
C ASP A 112 3.59 -5.61 -8.91
N TRP A 113 2.52 -5.80 -9.70
CA TRP A 113 1.71 -7.03 -9.75
C TRP A 113 2.56 -8.27 -10.11
N TYR A 114 3.76 -8.04 -10.66
CA TYR A 114 4.73 -9.06 -11.06
C TYR A 114 5.70 -9.51 -9.97
N GLY A 115 5.62 -8.95 -8.76
CA GLY A 115 6.28 -9.52 -7.59
C GLY A 115 7.04 -8.54 -6.72
N ARG A 116 7.26 -8.96 -5.48
CA ARG A 116 7.99 -8.18 -4.47
C ARG A 116 9.42 -7.86 -4.95
N PRO A 117 9.96 -6.67 -4.63
CA PRO A 117 11.33 -6.33 -4.96
C PRO A 117 12.32 -7.26 -4.27
N ALA A 118 13.40 -7.60 -4.97
CA ALA A 118 14.53 -8.33 -4.42
C ALA A 118 15.64 -7.36 -4.04
N ILE A 119 16.14 -7.46 -2.81
CA ILE A 119 17.17 -6.54 -2.28
C ILE A 119 18.49 -7.29 -2.06
N CYS A 120 19.59 -6.70 -2.54
CA CYS A 120 20.94 -7.17 -2.24
C CYS A 120 21.31 -6.89 -0.78
N GLU A 121 21.53 -7.97 -0.02
CA GLU A 121 21.88 -7.94 1.42
C GLU A 121 23.05 -7.00 1.80
N PHE A 122 23.99 -6.75 0.88
CA PHE A 122 25.25 -6.06 1.20
C PHE A 122 25.31 -4.58 0.80
N ALA A 123 24.41 -4.13 -0.06
CA ALA A 123 24.55 -2.82 -0.69
C ALA A 123 23.22 -2.22 -1.16
N ASP A 124 22.10 -2.74 -0.65
CA ASP A 124 20.74 -2.24 -0.87
C ASP A 124 20.36 -2.02 -2.35
N HIS A 125 21.02 -2.72 -3.27
CA HIS A 125 20.65 -2.71 -4.68
C HIS A 125 19.32 -3.44 -4.86
N ILE A 126 18.36 -2.76 -5.48
CA ILE A 126 17.00 -3.24 -5.68
C ILE A 126 16.87 -3.83 -7.08
N PHE A 127 16.18 -4.96 -7.22
CA PHE A 127 15.94 -5.66 -8.47
C PHE A 127 14.50 -6.13 -8.58
N HIS A 128 13.97 -6.23 -9.81
CA HIS A 128 12.83 -7.10 -10.07
C HIS A 128 13.25 -8.54 -9.77
N ILE A 129 12.36 -9.29 -9.11
CA ILE A 129 12.62 -10.69 -8.74
C ILE A 129 13.01 -11.55 -9.96
N GLU A 130 12.32 -11.37 -11.09
CA GLU A 130 12.61 -12.10 -12.34
C GLU A 130 13.98 -11.74 -12.92
N CYS A 131 14.34 -10.45 -12.91
CA CYS A 131 15.63 -9.99 -13.40
C CYS A 131 16.78 -10.60 -12.58
N LEU A 132 16.64 -10.63 -11.25
CA LEU A 132 17.64 -11.25 -10.38
C LEU A 132 17.66 -12.78 -10.55
N ALA A 133 16.50 -13.40 -10.71
CA ALA A 133 16.39 -14.84 -10.91
C ALA A 133 17.07 -15.30 -12.20
N HIS A 134 16.82 -14.61 -13.32
CA HIS A 134 17.51 -14.88 -14.59
C HIS A 134 19.02 -14.71 -14.46
N ALA A 135 19.49 -13.64 -13.83
CA ALA A 135 20.93 -13.45 -13.64
C ALA A 135 21.55 -14.58 -12.79
N TYR A 136 20.84 -15.06 -11.76
CA TYR A 136 21.32 -16.17 -10.91
C TYR A 136 21.33 -17.50 -11.65
N MET A 137 20.36 -17.71 -12.55
CA MET A 137 20.40 -18.83 -13.47
C MET A 137 21.64 -18.72 -14.36
N ASP A 138 21.82 -17.62 -15.09
CA ASP A 138 22.90 -17.57 -16.09
C ASP A 138 24.30 -17.53 -15.49
N TYR A 139 24.49 -16.81 -14.38
CA TYR A 139 25.81 -16.47 -13.85
C TYR A 139 26.07 -16.97 -12.42
N GLY A 140 25.06 -17.53 -11.76
CA GLY A 140 25.16 -18.00 -10.36
C GLY A 140 24.81 -16.92 -9.33
N PRO A 141 24.90 -17.24 -8.02
CA PRO A 141 24.43 -16.39 -6.91
C PRO A 141 25.35 -15.19 -6.65
N GLU A 142 25.40 -14.27 -7.60
CA GLU A 142 26.22 -13.08 -7.56
C GLU A 142 25.36 -11.87 -7.93
N CYS A 143 25.45 -10.80 -7.13
CA CYS A 143 24.74 -9.56 -7.42
C CYS A 143 25.16 -9.03 -8.80
N PRO A 144 24.22 -8.81 -9.74
CA PRO A 144 24.55 -8.34 -11.08
C PRO A 144 25.26 -6.99 -11.10
N TRP A 145 24.98 -6.14 -10.10
CA TRP A 145 25.54 -4.80 -9.98
C TRP A 145 26.90 -4.77 -9.27
N CYS A 146 26.95 -5.14 -7.98
CA CYS A 146 28.19 -5.05 -7.19
C CYS A 146 29.09 -6.28 -7.23
N LYS A 147 28.71 -7.33 -7.96
CA LYS A 147 29.49 -8.57 -8.11
C LYS A 147 29.76 -9.32 -6.79
N THR A 148 29.02 -8.98 -5.74
CA THR A 148 29.15 -9.63 -4.44
C THR A 148 28.34 -10.93 -4.43
N LYS A 149 28.95 -12.03 -3.99
CA LYS A 149 28.29 -13.33 -3.91
C LYS A 149 27.31 -13.35 -2.76
N SER A 150 26.03 -13.57 -3.05
CA SER A 150 25.00 -13.84 -2.05
C SER A 150 24.05 -14.92 -2.55
N LYS A 151 23.67 -15.83 -1.67
CA LYS A 151 22.69 -16.90 -1.95
C LYS A 151 21.30 -16.58 -1.39
N LEU A 152 21.17 -15.43 -0.72
CA LEU A 152 19.98 -15.01 0.00
C LEU A 152 19.47 -13.70 -0.60
N ILE A 153 18.20 -13.70 -0.97
CA ILE A 153 17.44 -12.52 -1.38
C ILE A 153 16.51 -12.20 -0.21
N LEU A 154 16.52 -10.96 0.26
CA LEU A 154 15.62 -10.53 1.35
C LEU A 154 14.25 -10.18 0.76
N GLU A 155 13.18 -10.79 1.27
CA GLU A 155 11.81 -10.27 1.12
C GLU A 155 11.40 -9.61 2.44
N ASP A 156 10.86 -8.39 2.37
CA ASP A 156 10.74 -7.48 3.52
C ASP A 156 9.75 -7.97 4.62
N CYS A 157 9.03 -9.09 4.42
CA CYS A 157 7.93 -9.48 5.32
C CYS A 157 7.74 -10.98 5.62
N TYR A 158 8.35 -11.92 4.87
CA TYR A 158 8.00 -13.35 4.99
C TYR A 158 9.19 -14.33 5.06
N GLY A 159 10.43 -13.81 5.02
CA GLY A 159 11.63 -14.62 4.87
C GLY A 159 12.38 -14.27 3.59
N GLY A 160 13.39 -15.05 3.25
CA GLY A 160 14.23 -14.77 2.07
C GLY A 160 14.11 -15.87 1.01
N LEU A 161 14.27 -15.51 -0.27
CA LEU A 161 14.46 -16.50 -1.33
C LEU A 161 15.91 -16.98 -1.33
N TYR A 162 16.08 -18.29 -1.33
CA TYR A 162 17.36 -18.97 -1.32
C TYR A 162 17.60 -19.66 -2.67
N PHE A 163 18.71 -19.31 -3.33
CA PHE A 163 19.11 -19.97 -4.58
C PHE A 163 20.12 -21.08 -4.33
N ARG A 164 19.78 -22.30 -4.76
CA ARG A 164 20.64 -23.48 -4.62
C ARG A 164 21.39 -23.76 -5.92
N CYS A 165 22.65 -23.35 -5.99
CA CYS A 165 23.48 -23.47 -7.21
C CYS A 165 23.56 -24.88 -7.81
N LYS A 166 23.60 -25.91 -6.95
CA LYS A 166 23.71 -27.32 -7.40
C LYS A 166 22.52 -27.75 -8.24
N THR A 167 21.33 -27.26 -7.91
CA THR A 167 20.08 -27.66 -8.54
C THR A 167 19.50 -26.56 -9.44
N ARG A 168 20.04 -25.34 -9.33
CA ARG A 168 19.56 -24.12 -10.01
C ARG A 168 18.08 -23.86 -9.71
N MET A 169 17.71 -24.01 -8.44
CA MET A 169 16.32 -23.86 -7.95
C MET A 169 16.27 -22.82 -6.84
N PHE A 170 15.15 -22.12 -6.75
CA PHE A 170 14.78 -21.17 -5.71
C PHE A 170 13.89 -21.82 -4.65
N TYR A 171 14.15 -21.48 -3.41
CA TYR A 171 13.39 -21.92 -2.25
C TYR A 171 13.01 -20.71 -1.41
N SER A 172 11.77 -20.62 -0.92
CA SER A 172 11.43 -19.68 0.13
C SER A 172 11.94 -20.22 1.46
N LYS A 173 12.60 -19.38 2.25
CA LYS A 173 13.02 -19.72 3.60
C LYS A 173 12.12 -19.00 4.59
N ASP A 174 11.26 -19.76 5.25
CA ASP A 174 10.43 -19.25 6.34
C ASP A 174 11.33 -18.77 7.51
N ILE A 175 11.12 -17.54 7.98
CA ILE A 175 11.98 -16.90 8.99
C ILE A 175 11.79 -17.49 10.41
N HIS A 176 10.64 -18.08 10.69
CA HIS A 176 10.29 -18.60 12.02
C HIS A 176 10.71 -20.07 12.18
N THR A 177 10.62 -20.85 11.12
CA THR A 177 10.89 -22.29 11.10
C THR A 177 12.22 -22.64 10.45
N GLY A 178 12.78 -21.74 9.65
CA GLY A 178 13.99 -21.98 8.84
C GLY A 178 13.78 -23.01 7.72
N LYS A 179 12.54 -23.46 7.50
CA LYS A 179 12.18 -24.45 6.49
C LYS A 179 12.34 -23.86 5.10
N LEU A 180 12.86 -24.67 4.18
CA LEU A 180 12.97 -24.33 2.77
C LEU A 180 11.83 -24.99 2.00
N ASP A 181 10.98 -24.18 1.38
CA ASP A 181 9.91 -24.64 0.50
C ASP A 181 10.24 -24.28 -0.94
N PHE A 182 10.03 -25.21 -1.88
CA PHE A 182 10.36 -25.00 -3.28
C PHE A 182 9.41 -23.99 -3.91
N VAL A 183 9.96 -23.03 -4.66
CA VAL A 183 9.20 -21.95 -5.30
C VAL A 183 9.31 -22.04 -6.82
N MET A 184 10.53 -22.24 -7.35
CA MET A 184 10.81 -22.16 -8.79
C MET A 184 12.09 -22.88 -9.18
#